data_AF-A0A7Y7IYR9-F1
#
_entry.id   AF-A0A7Y7IYR9-F1
#
_cell.length_a   1.000
_cell.length_b   1.000
_cell.length_c   1.000
_cell.angle_alpha   90.00
_cell.angle_beta   90.00
_cell.angle_gamma   90.00
#
_symmetry.space_group_name_H-M   'P 1'
#
loop_
_entity.id
_entity.type
_entity.pdbx_description
1 polymer ?
#
loop_
_entity_poly.entity_id
_entity_poly.type
_entity_poly.pdbx_seq_one_letter_code
_entity_poly.pdbx_strand_id
1 'polypeptide(L)'
;MSLDQKVRFLSDPRHYPGHPRSVIMRETHMSWVFLAGSRVYKLKKPVRFPYLDFSTPDRRAAACRAEDRLNRRLAPDVYLGVVPLVAGPLGLGIGGAGRVVDWLVVMRRLDDRGFLDAAL
;
A
#
# COMPACT_ATOMS: atom_id res chain seq x y z
N MET A 1 11.63 0.83 -12.15
CA MET A 1 10.17 0.57 -12.14
C MET A 1 9.48 1.87 -11.80
N SER A 2 8.68 2.41 -12.71
CA SER A 2 7.95 3.68 -12.51
C SER A 2 6.80 3.51 -11.51
N LEU A 3 6.24 4.63 -11.05
CA LEU A 3 5.01 4.61 -10.25
C LEU A 3 3.85 3.98 -11.02
N ASP A 4 3.65 4.38 -12.28
CA ASP A 4 2.54 3.92 -13.11
C ASP A 4 2.56 2.39 -13.32
N GLN A 5 3.75 1.81 -13.49
CA GLN A 5 3.91 0.35 -13.58
C GLN A 5 3.44 -0.35 -12.30
N LYS A 6 3.77 0.22 -11.14
CA LYS A 6 3.35 -0.32 -9.83
C LYS A 6 1.85 -0.15 -9.62
N VAL A 7 1.29 1.01 -9.97
CA VAL A 7 -0.14 1.29 -9.87
C VAL A 7 -0.93 0.35 -10.78
N ARG A 8 -0.53 0.19 -12.05
CA ARG A 8 -1.17 -0.73 -12.98
C ARG A 8 -1.19 -2.17 -12.46
N PHE A 9 -0.07 -2.64 -11.90
CA PHE A 9 0.01 -3.95 -11.27
C PHE A 9 -0.94 -4.06 -10.06
N LEU A 10 -0.93 -3.06 -9.17
CA LEU A 10 -1.80 -3.06 -7.99
C LEU A 10 -3.28 -2.84 -8.31
N SER A 11 -3.63 -2.37 -9.51
CA SER A 11 -5.02 -2.27 -9.95
C SER A 11 -5.59 -3.57 -10.51
N ASP A 12 -4.75 -4.60 -10.76
CA ASP A 12 -5.20 -5.88 -11.30
C ASP A 12 -5.58 -6.86 -10.17
N PRO A 13 -6.84 -7.31 -10.08
CA PRO A 13 -7.30 -8.22 -9.03
C PRO A 13 -6.53 -9.54 -8.95
N ARG A 14 -5.96 -10.00 -10.07
CA ARG A 14 -5.29 -11.30 -10.15
C ARG A 14 -4.02 -11.37 -9.31
N HIS A 15 -3.46 -10.23 -8.92
CA HIS A 15 -2.22 -10.15 -8.16
C HIS A 15 -2.41 -10.17 -6.63
N TYR A 16 -3.66 -10.24 -6.15
CA TYR A 16 -3.97 -10.30 -4.74
C TYR A 16 -4.33 -11.71 -4.27
N PRO A 17 -3.99 -12.07 -3.02
CA PRO A 17 -4.46 -13.30 -2.40
C PRO A 17 -5.99 -13.39 -2.44
N GLY A 18 -6.50 -14.56 -2.84
CA GLY A 18 -7.95 -14.80 -2.95
C GLY A 18 -8.60 -14.23 -4.20
N HIS A 19 -7.83 -13.62 -5.12
CA HIS A 19 -8.28 -13.15 -6.44
C HIS A 19 -9.65 -12.44 -6.40
N PRO A 20 -9.75 -11.28 -5.70
CA PRO A 20 -11.02 -10.58 -5.56
C PRO A 20 -11.61 -10.24 -6.92
N ARG A 21 -12.94 -10.12 -7.01
CA ARG A 21 -13.62 -9.82 -8.28
C ARG A 21 -13.16 -8.49 -8.91
N SER A 22 -12.82 -7.51 -8.08
CA SER A 22 -12.34 -6.20 -8.52
C SER A 22 -11.43 -5.57 -7.47
N VAL A 23 -10.70 -4.54 -7.91
CA VAL A 23 -9.92 -3.65 -7.05
C VAL A 23 -10.46 -2.24 -7.23
N ILE A 24 -10.86 -1.60 -6.13
CA ILE A 24 -11.21 -0.18 -6.15
C ILE A 24 -9.95 0.60 -5.84
N MET A 25 -9.57 1.49 -6.74
CA MET A 25 -8.40 2.35 -6.59
C MET A 25 -8.85 3.74 -6.15
N ARG A 26 -8.19 4.29 -5.13
CA ARG A 26 -8.36 5.68 -4.68
C ARG A 26 -7.02 6.37 -4.63
N GLU A 27 -6.94 7.56 -5.22
CA GLU A 27 -5.78 8.42 -5.13
C GLU A 27 -5.94 9.40 -3.97
N THR A 28 -4.88 9.59 -3.19
CA THR A 28 -4.77 10.73 -2.26
C THR A 28 -3.59 11.58 -2.68
N HIS A 29 -3.38 12.73 -2.03
CA HIS A 29 -2.24 13.59 -2.32
C HIS A 29 -0.90 12.83 -2.27
N MET A 30 -0.71 11.93 -1.31
CA MET A 30 0.58 11.26 -1.04
C MET A 30 0.58 9.76 -1.30
N SER A 31 -0.54 9.15 -1.66
CA SER A 31 -0.64 7.69 -1.75
C SER A 31 -1.66 7.24 -2.79
N TRP A 32 -1.51 5.99 -3.22
CA TRP A 32 -2.55 5.20 -3.85
C TRP A 32 -3.06 4.18 -2.84
N VAL A 33 -4.38 3.96 -2.81
CA VAL A 33 -5.07 3.03 -1.93
C VAL A 33 -5.87 2.05 -2.78
N PHE A 34 -5.63 0.76 -2.58
CA PHE A 34 -6.22 -0.34 -3.34
C PHE A 34 -7.07 -1.20 -2.41
N LEU A 35 -8.39 -1.20 -2.63
CA LEU A 35 -9.33 -2.02 -1.87
C LEU A 35 -9.52 -3.33 -2.64
N ALA A 36 -8.94 -4.41 -2.14
CA ALA A 36 -8.87 -5.71 -2.78
C ALA A 36 -9.47 -6.78 -1.85
N GLY A 37 -10.74 -7.12 -2.08
CA GLY A 37 -11.51 -8.03 -1.21
C GLY A 37 -11.66 -7.48 0.20
N SER A 38 -11.22 -8.26 1.20
CA SER A 38 -11.25 -7.91 2.63
C SER A 38 -10.04 -7.09 3.09
N ARG A 39 -9.12 -6.74 2.19
CA ARG A 39 -7.89 -6.01 2.52
C ARG A 39 -7.77 -4.70 1.74
N VAL A 40 -6.99 -3.79 2.31
CA VAL A 40 -6.58 -2.52 1.72
C VAL A 40 -5.06 -2.52 1.64
N TYR A 41 -4.52 -2.10 0.49
CA TYR A 41 -3.09 -1.96 0.28
C TYR A 41 -2.79 -0.50 -0.05
N LYS A 42 -1.87 0.11 0.67
CA LYS A 42 -1.51 1.52 0.49
C LYS A 42 -0.08 1.65 0.00
N LEU A 43 0.09 2.28 -1.17
CA LEU A 43 1.37 2.60 -1.78
C LEU A 43 1.64 4.10 -1.64
N LYS A 44 2.77 4.48 -1.04
CA LYS A 44 3.19 5.89 -0.97
C LYS A 44 3.76 6.36 -2.31
N LYS A 45 3.41 7.57 -2.74
CA LYS A 45 3.95 8.18 -3.97
C LYS A 45 5.40 8.63 -3.75
N PRO A 46 6.27 8.64 -4.79
CA PRO A 46 7.65 9.08 -4.71
C PRO A 46 7.76 10.61 -4.70
N VAL A 47 7.17 11.26 -3.70
CA VAL A 47 7.11 12.74 -3.57
C VAL A 47 8.12 13.27 -2.57
N ARG A 48 8.51 14.53 -2.73
CA ARG A 48 9.37 15.25 -1.78
C ARG A 48 8.81 16.65 -1.55
N PHE A 49 8.42 16.91 -0.31
CA PHE A 49 7.96 18.19 0.21
C PHE A 49 8.95 18.68 1.28
N PRO A 50 8.92 19.96 1.68
CA PRO A 50 9.82 20.49 2.72
C PRO A 50 9.78 19.74 4.05
N TYR A 51 8.64 19.13 4.38
CA TYR A 51 8.39 18.41 5.64
C TYR A 51 8.30 16.89 5.47
N LEU A 52 8.44 16.37 4.24
CA LEU A 52 8.22 14.95 3.96
C LEU A 52 9.02 14.48 2.76
N ASP A 53 9.75 13.39 2.93
CA ASP A 53 10.55 12.85 1.84
C ASP A 53 10.25 11.37 1.62
N PHE A 54 9.50 11.07 0.56
CA PHE A 54 9.20 9.73 0.08
C PHE A 54 9.91 9.43 -1.23
N SER A 55 10.97 10.15 -1.59
CA SER A 55 11.64 10.02 -2.90
C SER A 55 12.22 8.61 -3.15
N THR A 56 12.76 7.96 -2.12
CA THR A 56 13.40 6.64 -2.26
C THR A 56 12.54 5.49 -1.69
N PRO A 57 12.69 4.25 -2.21
CA PRO A 57 12.03 3.08 -1.63
C PRO A 57 12.31 2.90 -0.13
N ASP A 58 13.55 3.15 0.33
CA ASP A 58 13.93 3.00 1.74
C ASP A 58 13.23 4.01 2.65
N ARG A 59 13.09 5.26 2.19
CA ARG A 59 12.32 6.28 2.91
C ARG A 59 10.84 5.92 2.99
N ARG A 60 10.27 5.38 1.91
CA ARG A 60 8.89 4.86 1.92
C ARG A 60 8.76 3.64 2.84
N ALA A 61 9.77 2.78 2.91
CA ALA A 61 9.81 1.65 3.85
C ALA A 61 9.71 2.13 5.30
N ALA A 62 10.56 3.09 5.68
CA ALA A 62 10.57 3.67 7.02
C ALA A 62 9.23 4.33 7.34
N ALA A 63 8.67 5.09 6.39
CA ALA A 63 7.37 5.73 6.54
C ALA A 63 6.21 4.72 6.69
N CYS A 64 6.20 3.64 5.90
CA CYS A 64 5.20 2.58 6.02
C CYS A 64 5.28 1.88 7.40
N ARG A 65 6.48 1.59 7.89
CA ARG A 65 6.68 0.97 9.22
C ARG A 65 6.28 1.91 10.35
N ALA A 66 6.58 3.20 10.23
CA ALA A 66 6.15 4.21 11.19
C ALA A 66 4.62 4.33 11.23
N GLU A 67 3.97 4.40 10.06
CA GLU A 67 2.50 4.42 9.94
C GLU A 67 1.86 3.20 10.60
N ASP A 68 2.31 2.00 10.25
CA ASP A 68 1.83 0.75 10.84
C ASP A 68 2.03 0.72 12.36
N ARG A 69 3.23 1.05 12.85
CA ARG A 69 3.54 1.07 14.29
C ARG A 69 2.64 2.06 15.05
N LEU A 70 2.46 3.27 14.53
CA LEU A 70 1.69 4.31 15.19
C LEU A 70 0.20 3.97 15.20
N ASN A 71 -0.36 3.59 14.05
CA ASN A 71 -1.79 3.40 13.93
C ASN A 71 -2.27 2.07 14.51
N ARG A 72 -1.41 1.04 14.57
CA ARG A 72 -1.73 -0.23 15.25
C ARG A 72 -1.95 -0.04 16.76
N ARG A 73 -1.40 1.00 17.38
CA ARG A 73 -1.71 1.35 18.79
C ARG A 73 -3.17 1.74 19.00
N LEU A 74 -3.79 2.32 17.98
CA LEU A 74 -5.19 2.77 18.01
C LEU A 74 -6.15 1.74 17.38
N ALA A 75 -5.67 0.98 16.39
CA ALA A 75 -6.48 0.05 15.62
C ALA A 75 -5.70 -1.25 15.30
N PRO A 76 -5.42 -2.09 16.31
CA PRO A 76 -4.56 -3.26 16.15
C PRO A 76 -5.10 -4.28 15.14
N ASP A 77 -6.43 -4.43 15.07
CA ASP A 77 -7.10 -5.36 14.14
C ASP A 77 -7.31 -4.78 12.73
N VAL A 78 -6.91 -3.52 12.52
CA VAL A 78 -7.00 -2.84 11.22
C VAL A 78 -5.65 -2.87 10.52
N TYR A 79 -4.55 -2.60 11.21
CA TYR A 79 -3.22 -2.55 10.61
C TYR A 79 -2.55 -3.93 10.65
N LEU A 80 -2.52 -4.59 9.49
CA LEU A 80 -2.06 -5.98 9.35
C LEU A 80 -0.54 -6.10 9.09
N GLY A 81 0.14 -4.97 8.86
CA GLY A 81 1.58 -4.91 8.68
C GLY A 81 2.04 -4.24 7.40
N VAL A 82 3.33 -4.42 7.11
CA VAL A 82 4.01 -3.86 5.95
C VAL A 82 4.62 -4.98 5.11
N VAL A 83 4.32 -5.00 3.83
CA VAL A 83 4.84 -6.00 2.88
C VAL A 83 5.64 -5.34 1.76
N PRO A 84 6.73 -5.96 1.27
CA PRO A 84 7.46 -5.43 0.15
C PRO A 84 6.67 -5.64 -1.14
N LEU A 85 6.75 -4.67 -2.04
CA LEU A 85 6.47 -4.88 -3.46
C LEU A 85 7.78 -5.27 -4.12
N VAL A 86 7.85 -6.47 -4.67
CA VAL A 86 9.08 -7.03 -5.26
C VAL A 86 8.99 -7.10 -6.78
N ALA A 87 10.13 -7.00 -7.43
CA ALA A 87 10.31 -7.35 -8.84
C ALA A 87 11.16 -8.62 -8.93
N GLY A 88 10.62 -9.63 -9.61
CA GLY A 88 11.28 -10.90 -9.90
C GLY A 88 11.18 -11.27 -11.38
N PRO A 89 11.61 -12.49 -11.75
CA PRO A 89 11.61 -12.95 -13.16
C PRO A 89 10.22 -12.96 -13.81
N LEU A 90 9.17 -13.17 -13.03
CA LEU A 90 7.77 -13.22 -13.49
C LEU A 90 7.06 -11.85 -13.43
N GLY A 91 7.80 -10.77 -13.15
CA GLY A 91 7.26 -9.43 -13.00
C GLY A 91 7.14 -8.99 -11.54
N LEU A 92 6.11 -8.19 -11.25
CA LEU A 92 5.88 -7.66 -9.90
C LEU A 92 5.16 -8.69 -9.01
N GLY A 93 5.40 -8.62 -7.70
CA GLY A 93 4.79 -9.47 -6.69
C GLY A 93 4.55 -8.72 -5.39
N ILE A 94 3.47 -9.05 -4.69
CA ILE A 94 3.19 -8.56 -3.32
C ILE A 94 3.77 -9.57 -2.34
N GLY A 95 4.81 -9.17 -1.60
CA GLY A 95 5.59 -10.08 -0.78
C GLY A 95 6.45 -11.04 -1.61
N GLY A 96 6.98 -12.09 -0.97
CA GLY A 96 7.78 -13.12 -1.63
C GLY A 96 9.24 -12.73 -1.91
N ALA A 97 9.90 -13.54 -2.75
CA ALA A 97 11.30 -13.36 -3.12
C ALA A 97 11.45 -12.44 -4.33
N GLY A 98 12.50 -11.62 -4.33
CA GLY A 98 12.82 -10.71 -5.44
C GLY A 98 13.46 -9.42 -4.95
N ARG A 99 13.79 -8.54 -5.89
CA ARG A 99 14.31 -7.20 -5.55
C ARG A 99 13.16 -6.33 -5.05
N VAL A 100 13.27 -5.79 -3.85
CA VAL A 100 12.30 -4.83 -3.33
C VAL A 100 12.32 -3.56 -4.18
N VAL A 101 11.17 -3.18 -4.70
CA VAL A 101 10.99 -1.97 -5.52
C VAL A 101 10.08 -0.93 -4.86
N ASP A 102 9.28 -1.34 -3.87
CA ASP A 102 8.50 -0.45 -3.00
C ASP A 102 7.96 -1.19 -1.76
N TRP A 103 7.15 -0.50 -0.96
CA TRP A 103 6.51 -1.07 0.25
C TRP A 103 5.03 -0.70 0.32
N LEU A 104 4.22 -1.62 0.86
CA LEU A 104 2.79 -1.45 1.05
C LEU A 104 2.42 -1.57 2.52
N VAL A 105 1.61 -0.64 3.03
CA VAL A 105 0.88 -0.85 4.29
C VAL A 105 -0.36 -1.66 3.98
N VAL A 106 -0.56 -2.76 4.71
CA VAL A 106 -1.70 -3.66 4.53
C VAL A 106 -2.65 -3.46 5.70
N MET A 107 -3.92 -3.22 5.39
CA MET A 107 -4.96 -3.03 6.38
C MET A 107 -6.15 -3.97 6.11
N ARG A 108 -6.91 -4.30 7.15
CA ARG A 108 -8.24 -4.87 7.01
C ARG A 108 -9.16 -3.80 6.43
N ARG A 109 -9.96 -4.17 5.44
CA ARG A 109 -11.00 -3.28 4.91
C ARG A 109 -12.08 -3.12 5.98
N LEU A 110 -12.30 -1.90 6.42
CA LEU A 110 -13.45 -1.54 7.24
C LEU A 110 -14.68 -1.41 6.33
N ASP A 111 -15.84 -1.70 6.89
CA ASP A 111 -17.10 -1.35 6.25
C ASP A 111 -17.23 0.19 6.18
N ASP A 112 -18.05 0.69 5.25
CA ASP A 112 -18.18 2.14 5.04
C ASP A 112 -18.70 2.88 6.29
N ARG A 113 -19.17 2.15 7.32
CA ARG A 113 -19.60 2.67 8.63
C ARG A 113 -18.46 2.85 9.65
N GLY A 114 -17.29 2.29 9.39
CA GLY A 114 -16.11 2.38 10.27
C GLY A 114 -15.09 3.44 9.86
N PHE A 115 -15.37 4.23 8.82
CA PHE A 115 -14.50 5.34 8.41
C PHE A 115 -14.72 6.55 9.33
N LEU A 116 -13.68 6.93 10.07
CA LEU A 116 -13.49 8.35 10.38
C LEU A 116 -13.17 9.02 9.04
N ASP A 117 -14.07 9.88 8.56
CA ASP A 117 -13.80 10.84 7.49
C ASP A 117 -12.69 11.79 7.95
N ALA A 118 -11.46 11.30 7.94
CA ALA A 118 -10.28 12.08 8.25
C ALA A 118 -9.79 12.72 6.96
N ALA A 119 -10.37 13.88 6.67
CA ALA A 119 -9.84 14.99 5.86
C ALA A 119 -9.05 14.63 4.59
N LEU A 120 -9.71 14.85 3.45
CA LEU A 120 -9.04 15.22 2.19
C LEU A 120 -8.12 16.42 2.38
#